data_AF-A0A1F5V185-F1
#
_entry.id   AF-A0A1F5V185-F1
#
_cell.length_a   1.000
_cell.length_b   1.000
_cell.length_c   1.000
_cell.angle_alpha   90.00
_cell.angle_beta   90.00
_cell.angle_gamma   90.00
#
_symmetry.space_group_name_H-M   'P 1'
#
loop_
_entity.id
_entity.type
_entity.pdbx_description
1 polymer ?
#
loop_
_entity_poly.entity_id
_entity_poly.type
_entity_poly.pdbx_seq_one_letter_code
_entity_poly.pdbx_strand_id
1 'polypeptide(L)' 'MKLISRCPICGGQLMKEDVEKLLRGGSNVASIEVRAGVCHKCGEIVYDAVTVRKFQEIREKLEQNEVADFSLLGKAYVVN' A
#
# COMPACT_ATOMS: atom_id res chain seq x y z
N MET A 1 4.63 2.07 14.72
CA MET A 1 3.69 2.86 13.91
C MET A 1 3.23 4.12 14.63
N LYS A 2 3.67 5.30 14.18
CA LYS A 2 3.22 6.60 14.67
C LYS A 2 2.49 7.32 13.52
N LEU A 3 1.19 7.52 13.68
CA LEU A 3 0.34 8.22 12.73
C LEU A 3 -0.14 9.53 13.34
N ILE A 4 -0.37 10.53 12.51
CA ILE A 4 -1.13 11.73 12.89
C ILE A 4 -2.57 11.33 13.24
N SER A 5 -3.21 12.03 14.17
CA SER A 5 -4.56 11.68 14.66
C SER A 5 -5.69 12.22 13.76
N ARG A 6 -5.39 13.24 12.94
CA ARG A 6 -6.32 13.88 12.02
C ARG A 6 -5.88 13.69 10.57
N CYS A 7 -6.86 13.54 9.70
CA CYS A 7 -6.69 13.43 8.26
C CYS A 7 -6.07 14.72 7.72
N PRO A 8 -4.96 14.65 6.97
CA PRO A 8 -4.32 15.83 6.39
C PRO A 8 -5.13 16.44 5.25
N ILE A 9 -6.09 15.71 4.69
CA ILE A 9 -6.92 16.15 3.55
C ILE A 9 -8.17 16.91 4.00
N CYS A 10 -8.89 16.41 5.01
CA CYS A 10 -10.19 16.99 5.41
C CYS A 10 -10.32 17.32 6.91
N GLY A 11 -9.28 17.09 7.71
CA GLY A 11 -9.29 17.32 9.16
C GLY A 11 -10.11 16.31 9.98
N GLY A 12 -10.74 15.32 9.34
CA GLY A 12 -11.50 14.25 9.99
C GLY A 12 -10.62 13.34 10.86
N GLN A 13 -11.23 12.53 11.72
CA GLN A 13 -10.50 11.55 12.53
C GLN A 13 -9.95 10.41 11.65
N LEU A 14 -8.74 9.94 11.97
CA LEU A 14 -8.16 8.73 11.38
C LEU A 14 -8.38 7.54 12.31
N MET A 15 -8.89 6.44 11.75
CA MET A 15 -9.10 5.16 12.43
C MET A 15 -8.02 4.17 12.01
N LYS A 16 -7.49 3.37 12.94
CA LYS A 16 -6.41 2.41 12.65
C LYS A 16 -6.98 1.07 12.23
N GLU A 17 -6.84 0.73 10.95
CA GLU A 17 -7.41 -0.47 10.33
C GLU A 17 -6.36 -1.17 9.46
N ASP A 18 -6.55 -2.47 9.26
CA ASP A 18 -5.75 -3.24 8.31
C ASP A 18 -6.36 -3.05 6.91
N VAL A 19 -5.50 -2.69 5.96
CA VAL A 19 -5.90 -2.37 4.58
C VAL A 19 -5.00 -3.09 3.59
N GLU A 20 -5.58 -3.51 2.48
CA GLU A 20 -4.83 -4.03 1.34
C GLU A 20 -4.29 -2.87 0.49
N LYS A 21 -3.02 -2.96 0.11
CA LYS A 21 -2.39 -2.05 -0.87
C LYS A 21 -1.84 -2.84 -2.04
N LEU A 22 -2.33 -2.53 -3.24
CA LEU A 22 -1.71 -2.97 -4.48
C LEU A 22 -0.52 -2.05 -4.82
N LEU A 23 0.63 -2.69 -5.06
CA LEU A 23 1.88 -2.06 -5.48
C LEU A 23 2.21 -2.52 -6.89
N ARG A 24 2.56 -1.57 -7.76
CA ARG A 24 2.92 -1.83 -9.17
C ARG A 24 4.38 -1.43 -9.40
N GLY A 25 5.09 -2.22 -10.18
CA GLY A 25 6.43 -1.95 -10.70
C GLY A 25 6.63 -2.77 -11.98
N GLY A 26 7.06 -2.12 -13.06
CA GLY A 26 7.09 -2.69 -14.40
C GLY A 26 5.72 -3.24 -14.83
N SER A 27 5.71 -4.48 -15.30
CA SER A 27 4.48 -5.23 -15.62
C SER A 27 3.92 -6.05 -14.45
N ASN A 28 4.54 -5.97 -13.26
CA ASN A 28 4.20 -6.79 -12.10
C ASN A 28 3.32 -6.04 -11.09
N VAL A 29 2.53 -6.79 -10.32
CA VAL A 29 1.70 -6.27 -9.22
C VAL A 29 1.91 -7.17 -8.00
N ALA A 30 2.14 -6.55 -6.83
CA ALA A 30 2.09 -7.21 -5.53
C ALA A 30 0.94 -6.67 -4.69
N SER A 31 0.38 -7.52 -3.84
CA SER A 31 -0.51 -7.12 -2.76
C SER A 31 0.21 -7.20 -1.42
N ILE A 32 -0.03 -6.22 -0.55
CA ILE A 32 0.44 -6.23 0.84
C ILE A 32 -0.68 -5.73 1.76
N GLU A 33 -0.93 -6.47 2.84
CA GLU A 33 -1.76 -6.02 3.95
C GLU A 33 -0.91 -5.23 4.95
N VAL A 34 -1.36 -4.03 5.31
CA VAL A 34 -0.68 -3.18 6.30
C VAL A 34 -1.69 -2.48 7.19
N ARG A 35 -1.27 -2.17 8.41
CA ARG A 35 -2.05 -1.31 9.29
C ARG A 35 -1.85 0.17 8.93
N ALA A 36 -2.93 0.90 8.72
CA ALA A 36 -2.91 2.29 8.29
C ALA A 36 -4.00 3.13 9.00
N GLY A 37 -3.88 4.45 8.89
CA GLY A 37 -4.93 5.37 9.34
C GLY A 37 -5.91 5.64 8.20
N VAL A 38 -7.17 5.24 8.35
CA VAL A 38 -8.23 5.44 7.35
C VAL A 38 -9.15 6.58 7.80
N CYS A 39 -9.41 7.53 6.91
CA CYS A 39 -10.40 8.57 7.14
C CYS A 39 -11.75 8.17 6.52
N HIS A 40 -12.71 7.75 7.34
CA HIS A 40 -14.06 7.41 6.88
C HIS A 40 -14.88 8.59 6.35
N LYS A 41 -14.38 9.83 6.50
CA LYS A 41 -15.03 11.02 5.94
C LYS A 41 -14.71 11.24 4.46
N CYS A 42 -13.46 11.01 4.04
CA CYS A 42 -13.02 11.31 2.67
C CYS A 42 -12.29 10.15 1.97
N GLY A 43 -12.09 9.02 2.64
CA GLY A 43 -11.43 7.84 2.09
C GLY A 43 -9.89 7.88 2.08
N GLU A 44 -9.27 8.94 2.62
CA GLU A 44 -7.81 9.04 2.65
C GLU A 44 -7.20 7.94 3.53
N ILE A 45 -6.13 7.31 3.05
CA ILE A 45 -5.37 6.31 3.80
C ILE A 45 -3.96 6.84 4.05
N VAL A 46 -3.62 6.98 5.32
CA VAL A 46 -2.33 7.51 5.78
C VAL A 46 -1.46 6.36 6.30
N TYR A 47 -0.28 6.22 5.70
CA TYR A 47 0.74 5.25 6.10
C TYR A 47 1.85 5.94 6.90
N ASP A 48 2.54 5.19 7.76
CA ASP A 48 3.74 5.69 8.42
C ASP A 48 4.98 5.57 7.52
N ALA A 49 6.07 6.21 7.92
CA ALA A 49 7.31 6.23 7.13
C ALA A 49 7.93 4.84 6.94
N VAL A 50 7.73 3.90 7.86
CA VAL A 50 8.29 2.54 7.75
C VAL A 50 7.52 1.77 6.68
N THR A 51 6.19 1.84 6.70
CA THR A 51 5.33 1.24 5.69
C THR A 51 5.60 1.84 4.30
N VAL A 52 5.79 3.16 4.21
CA VAL A 52 6.12 3.81 2.92
C VAL A 52 7.46 3.32 2.36
N ARG A 53 8.49 3.14 3.19
CA ARG A 53 9.79 2.58 2.76
C ARG A 53 9.64 1.15 2.25
N LYS A 54 8.91 0.30 2.97
CA LYS A 54 8.60 -1.07 2.53
C LYS A 54 7.89 -1.09 1.17
N PHE A 55 6.98 -0.13 0.93
CA PHE A 55 6.34 -0.01 -0.38
C PHE A 55 7.33 0.36 -1.50
N GLN A 56 8.34 1.18 -1.22
CA GLN A 56 9.36 1.54 -2.19
C GLN A 56 10.24 0.33 -2.53
N GLU A 57 10.72 -0.39 -1.50
CA GLU A 57 11.51 -1.62 -1.67
C GLU A 57 10.78 -2.68 -2.52
N ILE A 58 9.48 -2.90 -2.26
CA ILE A 58 8.68 -3.84 -3.05
C ILE A 58 8.52 -3.37 -4.50
N ARG A 59 8.30 -2.07 -4.73
CA ARG A 59 8.18 -1.53 -6.10
C ARG A 59 9.47 -1.67 -6.89
N GLU A 60 10.62 -1.43 -6.26
CA GLU A 60 11.94 -1.63 -6.88
C GLU A 60 12.15 -3.09 -7.27
N LYS A 61 11.85 -4.04 -6.37
CA LYS A 61 11.89 -5.47 -6.68
C LYS A 61 10.97 -5.85 -7.83
N LEU A 62 9.73 -5.34 -7.86
CA LEU A 62 8.79 -5.61 -8.94
C LEU A 62 9.30 -5.10 -10.30
N GLU A 63 9.89 -3.90 -10.33
CA GLU A 63 10.49 -3.29 -11.53
C GLU A 63 11.67 -4.10 -12.06
N GLN A 64 12.51 -4.62 -11.15
CA GLN A 64 13.69 -5.43 -11.49
C GLN A 64 13.38 -6.92 -11.66
N ASN A 65 12.11 -7.32 -11.52
CA ASN A 65 11.65 -8.70 -11.56
C ASN A 65 12.30 -9.61 -10.47
N GLU A 66 12.72 -9.02 -9.35
CA GLU A 66 13.31 -9.71 -8.20
C GLU A 66 12.23 -10.23 -7.25
N VAL A 67 11.37 -11.12 -7.76
CA VAL A 67 10.18 -11.61 -7.05
C VAL A 67 10.32 -13.04 -6.50
N ALA A 68 11.54 -13.55 -6.42
CA ALA A 68 11.82 -14.92 -5.96
C ALA A 68 11.35 -15.19 -4.53
N ASP A 69 11.29 -14.15 -3.68
CA ASP A 69 10.79 -14.21 -2.31
C ASP A 69 9.30 -13.83 -2.18
N PHE A 70 8.59 -13.59 -3.29
CA PHE A 70 7.16 -13.25 -3.27
C PHE A 70 6.30 -14.48 -3.56
N SER A 71 5.09 -14.47 -3.01
CA SER A 71 4.08 -15.49 -3.34
C SER A 71 3.29 -15.07 -4.58
N LEU A 72 3.18 -15.96 -5.57
CA LEU A 72 2.40 -15.70 -6.77
C LEU A 72 0.90 -15.59 -6.43
N LEU A 73 0.34 -14.41 -6.64
CA LEU A 73 -1.09 -14.14 -6.46
C LEU A 73 -1.83 -14.26 -7.81
N GLY A 74 -2.11 -15.49 -8.21
CA GLY A 74 -2.92 -15.77 -9.41
C GLY A 74 -2.30 -15.25 -10.72
N LYS A 75 -3.16 -14.90 -11.68
CA LYS A 75 -2.78 -14.34 -12.99
C LYS A 75 -3.46 -12.98 -13.17
N ALA A 76 -2.71 -11.98 -13.63
CA ALA A 76 -3.25 -10.69 -14.03
C ALA A 76 -3.45 -10.65 -15.55
N TYR A 77 -4.55 -10.06 -15.99
CA TYR A 77 -4.89 -9.89 -17.40
C TYR A 77 -5.21 -8.43 -17.68
N VAL A 78 -4.77 -7.92 -18.82
CA VAL A 78 -5.18 -6.61 -19.34
C VAL A 78 -6.29 -6.87 -20.37
N VAL A 79 -7.42 -6.18 -20.22
CA VAL A 79 -8.53 -6.24 -21.17
C VAL A 79 -8.51 -4.95 -21.99
N ASN A 80 -8.42 -5.10 -23.31
CA ASN A 80 -8.41 -4.00 -24.29
C ASN A 80 -9.70 -4.01 -25.09
#